data_AF-A0A8S3S9Z4-F1
#
_entry.id   AF-A0A8S3S9Z4-F1
#
_cell.length_a   1.000
_cell.length_b   1.000
_cell.length_c   1.000
_cell.angle_alpha   90.00
_cell.angle_beta   90.00
_cell.angle_gamma   90.00
#
_symmetry.space_group_name_H-M   'P 1'
#
loop_
_entity.id
_entity.type
_entity.pdbx_description
1 polymer ?
#
loop_
_entity_poly.entity_id
_entity_poly.type
_entity_poly.pdbx_seq_one_letter_code
_entity_poly.pdbx_strand_id
1 'polypeptide(L)'
;MENQNDQNVLSLTVTEEQKLAIQAFFSHNDWDFNEVSSSSTSNLHLEDNAENNIIATDEIEHPGQSGSDQQSADTNDEDMCQDCFCSPCVTQNRQSWLGVGQRAHARNSGIRKLKYKLFWRMMQDRGAWSSPQYLAKKCRLLNRDRVDETVVIVRREVIPDCVLNLVRELYPNPKSKPYMGHRWY
;
A
#
# COMPACT_ATOMS: atom_id res chain seq x y z
N MET A 1 9.36 -31.44 -19.34
CA MET A 1 8.49 -30.61 -18.48
C MET A 1 9.16 -29.25 -18.39
N GLU A 2 8.90 -28.37 -19.36
CA GLU A 2 9.44 -27.02 -19.39
C GLU A 2 8.41 -26.05 -18.81
N ASN A 3 8.80 -25.32 -17.77
CA ASN A 3 8.00 -24.25 -17.16
C ASN A 3 8.08 -23.01 -18.04
N GLN A 4 7.00 -22.67 -18.75
CA GLN A 4 6.83 -21.36 -19.36
C GLN A 4 6.54 -20.35 -18.24
N ASN A 5 7.49 -19.44 -18.02
CA ASN A 5 7.37 -18.32 -17.11
C ASN A 5 6.76 -17.16 -17.92
N ASP A 6 5.44 -17.00 -17.86
CA ASP A 6 4.72 -15.90 -18.50
C ASP A 6 5.08 -14.56 -17.84
N GLN A 7 6.21 -13.99 -18.25
CA GLN A 7 6.49 -12.57 -18.04
C GLN A 7 5.70 -11.80 -19.09
N ASN A 8 4.63 -11.14 -18.66
CA ASN A 8 3.88 -10.19 -19.50
C ASN A 8 4.80 -9.01 -19.86
N VAL A 9 5.46 -9.10 -21.01
CA VAL A 9 6.30 -8.04 -21.58
C VAL A 9 5.40 -7.13 -22.41
N LEU A 10 5.29 -5.86 -22.02
CA LEU A 10 4.58 -4.83 -22.76
C LEU A 10 5.56 -4.02 -23.59
N SER A 11 5.46 -4.09 -24.92
CA SER A 11 6.27 -3.28 -25.84
C SER A 11 5.52 -2.03 -26.29
N LEU A 12 6.11 -0.85 -26.12
CA LEU A 12 5.54 0.43 -26.54
C LEU A 12 6.51 1.17 -27.46
N THR A 13 6.04 1.62 -28.63
CA THR A 13 6.80 2.53 -29.49
C THR A 13 6.63 3.96 -28.96
N VAL A 14 7.74 4.63 -28.64
CA VAL A 14 7.75 5.98 -28.07
C VAL A 14 8.66 6.91 -28.88
N THR A 15 8.39 8.21 -28.85
CA THR A 15 9.31 9.23 -29.37
C THR A 15 10.53 9.37 -28.45
N GLU A 16 11.62 9.97 -28.94
CA GLU A 16 12.82 10.23 -28.11
C GLU A 16 12.51 11.11 -26.89
N GLU A 17 11.63 12.11 -27.04
CA GLU A 17 11.20 12.95 -25.93
C GLU A 17 10.41 12.15 -24.87
N GLN A 18 9.51 11.27 -25.31
CA GLN A 18 8.78 10.37 -24.42
C GLN A 18 9.72 9.37 -23.74
N LYS A 19 10.73 8.85 -24.46
CA LYS A 19 11.76 7.97 -23.90
C LYS A 19 12.52 8.67 -22.78
N LEU A 20 12.96 9.91 -22.98
CA LEU A 20 13.65 10.70 -21.96
C LEU A 20 12.76 10.96 -20.74
N ALA A 21 11.48 11.29 -20.96
CA ALA A 21 10.53 11.48 -19.87
C ALA A 21 10.30 10.18 -19.06
N ILE A 22 10.17 9.03 -19.75
CA ILE A 22 10.05 7.71 -19.12
C ILE A 22 11.32 7.38 -18.33
N GLN A 23 12.51 7.59 -18.90
CA GLN A 23 13.77 7.35 -18.21
C GLN A 23 13.95 8.24 -16.97
N ALA A 24 13.58 9.52 -17.06
CA ALA A 24 13.58 10.44 -15.92
C ALA A 24 12.62 9.96 -14.83
N PHE A 25 11.42 9.50 -15.22
CA PHE A 25 10.42 8.96 -14.30
C PHE A 25 10.91 7.69 -13.60
N PHE A 26 11.53 6.76 -14.34
CA PHE A 26 12.07 5.51 -13.77
C PHE A 26 13.25 5.78 -12.84
N SER A 27 14.15 6.70 -13.23
CA SER A 27 15.29 7.13 -12.41
C SER A 27 14.84 7.80 -11.11
N HIS A 28 13.80 8.64 -11.18
CA HIS A 28 13.21 9.28 -9.99
C HIS A 28 12.63 8.23 -9.01
N ASN A 29 12.12 7.11 -9.53
CA ASN A 29 11.47 6.08 -8.74
C ASN A 29 12.38 4.93 -8.29
N ASP A 30 13.67 4.95 -8.67
CA ASP A 30 14.63 3.85 -8.50
C ASP A 30 14.14 2.54 -9.17
N TRP A 31 13.55 2.62 -10.38
CA TRP A 31 13.10 1.45 -11.15
C TRP A 31 14.13 1.05 -12.20
N ASP A 32 14.37 -0.26 -12.34
CA ASP A 32 15.26 -0.81 -13.35
C ASP A 32 14.67 -0.62 -14.75
N PHE A 33 15.46 -0.05 -15.66
CA PHE A 33 15.08 0.19 -17.06
C PHE A 33 15.92 -0.73 -17.95
N ASN A 34 15.28 -1.70 -18.61
CA ASN A 34 15.93 -2.60 -19.57
C ASN A 34 15.45 -2.26 -20.99
N GLU A 35 16.35 -1.75 -21.83
CA GLU A 35 16.06 -1.47 -23.23
C GLU A 35 16.17 -2.77 -24.05
N VAL A 36 15.08 -3.19 -24.67
CA VAL A 36 15.05 -4.34 -25.58
C VAL A 36 14.99 -3.79 -27.01
N SER A 37 16.06 -3.94 -27.78
CA SER A 37 16.10 -3.52 -29.19
C SER A 37 15.23 -4.45 -30.04
N SER A 38 14.24 -3.87 -30.72
CA SER A 38 13.31 -4.61 -31.59
C SER A 38 14.02 -5.11 -32.85
N SER A 39 14.52 -6.33 -32.81
CA SER A 39 14.75 -7.15 -33.99
C SER A 39 13.98 -8.45 -33.77
N SER A 40 12.88 -8.63 -34.50
CA SER A 40 11.93 -9.78 -34.51
C SER A 40 10.58 -9.48 -33.86
N THR A 41 9.66 -8.96 -34.67
CA THR A 41 8.21 -8.98 -34.43
C THR A 41 7.63 -10.36 -34.73
N SER A 42 6.59 -10.76 -34.00
CA SER A 42 5.65 -11.81 -34.42
C SER A 42 4.26 -11.47 -33.89
N ASN A 43 3.28 -11.54 -34.79
CA ASN A 43 1.88 -11.15 -34.64
C ASN A 43 1.12 -11.96 -33.59
N LEU A 44 -0.01 -11.42 -33.11
CA LEU A 44 -1.36 -12.04 -32.98
C LEU A 44 -2.20 -11.18 -32.00
N HIS A 45 -3.18 -10.42 -32.50
CA HIS A 45 -4.61 -10.74 -32.68
C HIS A 45 -5.44 -10.48 -31.40
N LEU A 46 -6.19 -9.38 -31.44
CA LEU A 46 -7.28 -9.07 -30.51
C LEU A 46 -8.50 -9.89 -30.89
N GLU A 47 -9.12 -10.56 -29.92
CA GLU A 47 -10.54 -10.91 -30.01
C GLU A 47 -11.25 -10.63 -28.69
N ASP A 48 -12.33 -9.87 -28.82
CA ASP A 48 -13.43 -9.70 -27.88
C ASP A 48 -14.09 -11.05 -27.58
N ASN A 49 -14.57 -11.23 -26.34
CA ASN A 49 -15.89 -11.82 -26.17
C ASN A 49 -16.50 -11.54 -24.79
N ALA A 50 -17.75 -11.09 -24.85
CA ALA A 50 -18.70 -10.99 -23.77
C ALA A 50 -19.20 -12.38 -23.35
N GLU A 51 -19.67 -12.52 -22.11
CA GLU A 51 -21.09 -12.82 -21.80
C GLU A 51 -21.30 -13.21 -20.32
N ASN A 52 -22.17 -12.42 -19.67
CA ASN A 52 -23.30 -12.79 -18.80
C ASN A 52 -23.16 -13.87 -17.70
N ASN A 53 -23.48 -13.47 -16.46
CA ASN A 53 -24.67 -14.02 -15.80
C ASN A 53 -25.26 -13.10 -14.72
N ILE A 54 -26.56 -12.87 -14.81
CA ILE A 54 -27.45 -12.11 -13.91
C ILE A 54 -28.34 -13.14 -13.15
N ILE A 55 -29.03 -12.67 -12.09
CA ILE A 55 -30.24 -13.22 -11.39
C ILE A 55 -29.90 -13.72 -9.97
N ALA A 56 -30.60 -13.37 -8.88
CA ALA A 56 -31.65 -12.39 -8.60
C ALA A 56 -31.73 -12.17 -7.07
N THR A 57 -32.44 -11.09 -6.73
CA THR A 57 -32.99 -10.64 -5.45
C THR A 57 -33.71 -11.70 -4.62
N ASP A 58 -33.65 -11.57 -3.29
CA ASP A 58 -34.89 -11.58 -2.49
C ASP A 58 -34.73 -10.82 -1.17
N GLU A 59 -35.73 -10.00 -0.89
CA GLU A 59 -35.96 -9.21 0.32
C GLU A 59 -36.76 -10.05 1.33
N ILE A 60 -36.42 -10.03 2.62
CA ILE A 60 -37.40 -10.31 3.70
C ILE A 60 -37.14 -9.39 4.89
N GLU A 61 -38.13 -8.56 5.22
CA GLU A 61 -38.22 -7.68 6.38
C GLU A 61 -38.57 -8.42 7.70
N HIS A 62 -38.26 -7.74 8.81
CA HIS A 62 -38.38 -8.08 10.25
C HIS A 62 -39.80 -8.42 10.76
N PRO A 63 -40.00 -9.03 11.97
CA PRO A 63 -40.05 -8.26 13.24
C PRO A 63 -39.65 -9.00 14.55
N GLY A 64 -39.21 -8.23 15.56
CA GLY A 64 -39.77 -8.37 16.92
C GLY A 64 -38.96 -9.01 18.07
N GLN A 65 -38.39 -8.12 18.91
CA GLN A 65 -38.51 -8.06 20.38
C GLN A 65 -37.68 -8.95 21.35
N SER A 66 -36.92 -8.19 22.17
CA SER A 66 -36.87 -8.21 23.65
C SER A 66 -36.07 -9.30 24.36
N GLY A 67 -35.01 -8.86 25.05
CA GLY A 67 -34.34 -9.64 26.09
C GLY A 67 -33.01 -9.01 26.48
N SER A 68 -33.05 -8.18 27.51
CA SER A 68 -31.92 -7.59 28.24
C SER A 68 -30.79 -8.58 28.52
N ASP A 69 -29.55 -8.18 28.22
CA ASP A 69 -28.46 -8.22 29.20
C ASP A 69 -27.36 -7.25 28.77
N GLN A 70 -27.20 -6.19 29.56
CA GLN A 70 -26.03 -5.34 29.56
C GLN A 70 -24.84 -6.15 30.06
N GLN A 71 -24.11 -6.76 29.13
CA GLN A 71 -22.70 -7.05 29.35
C GLN A 71 -21.92 -5.92 28.69
N SER A 72 -21.56 -4.94 29.52
CA SER A 72 -20.41 -4.07 29.25
C SER A 72 -19.21 -4.99 29.06
N ALA A 73 -18.92 -5.33 27.81
CA ALA A 73 -17.63 -5.86 27.44
C ALA A 73 -16.64 -4.71 27.68
N ASP A 74 -15.98 -4.75 28.83
CA ASP A 74 -14.66 -4.17 29.02
C ASP A 74 -13.73 -4.85 28.01
N THR A 75 -13.84 -4.47 26.73
CA THR A 75 -12.80 -4.73 25.76
C THR A 75 -11.67 -3.81 26.17
N ASN A 76 -10.68 -4.36 26.87
CA ASN A 76 -9.45 -3.69 27.25
C ASN A 76 -8.88 -2.90 26.06
N ASP A 77 -9.18 -1.59 26.01
CA ASP A 77 -8.54 -0.63 25.11
C ASP A 77 -7.01 -0.58 25.36
N GLU A 78 -6.56 -1.14 26.50
CA GLU A 78 -5.16 -1.22 26.92
C GLU A 78 -4.27 -2.04 25.96
N ASP A 79 -4.82 -3.03 25.24
CA ASP A 79 -4.04 -3.86 24.32
C ASP A 79 -3.99 -3.33 22.87
N MET A 80 -4.75 -2.25 22.58
CA MET A 80 -4.78 -1.68 21.24
C MET A 80 -3.57 -0.77 20.99
N CYS A 81 -2.89 -1.01 19.87
CA CYS A 81 -1.82 -0.12 19.46
C CYS A 81 -2.35 1.29 19.13
N GLN A 82 -1.80 2.31 19.79
CA GLN A 82 -2.17 3.72 19.58
C GLN A 82 -1.80 4.26 18.18
N ASP A 83 -0.94 3.54 17.44
CA ASP A 83 -0.51 3.96 16.13
C ASP A 83 -1.35 3.40 14.99
N CYS A 84 -1.54 2.08 14.99
CA CYS A 84 -2.24 1.34 13.93
C CYS A 84 -3.67 0.93 14.30
N PHE A 85 -4.07 1.11 15.56
CA PHE A 85 -5.39 0.75 16.09
C PHE A 85 -5.77 -0.72 15.86
N CYS A 86 -4.78 -1.61 15.87
CA CYS A 86 -4.99 -3.06 15.83
C CYS A 86 -4.65 -3.66 17.19
N SER A 87 -5.37 -4.73 17.56
CA SER A 87 -5.02 -5.64 18.65
C SER A 87 -4.95 -7.07 18.11
N PRO A 88 -3.79 -7.75 18.17
CA PRO A 88 -2.47 -7.20 18.53
C PRO A 88 -1.95 -6.19 17.50
N CYS A 89 -0.94 -5.41 17.88
CA CYS A 89 -0.27 -4.48 16.96
C CYS A 89 0.22 -5.21 15.70
N VAL A 90 0.12 -4.56 14.54
CA VAL A 90 0.60 -5.11 13.26
C VAL A 90 2.08 -5.44 13.26
N THR A 91 2.87 -4.82 14.15
CA THR A 91 4.31 -5.08 14.29
C THR A 91 4.67 -6.04 15.43
N GLN A 92 3.72 -6.46 16.26
CA GLN A 92 3.99 -7.31 17.43
C GLN A 92 4.50 -8.70 17.01
N ASN A 93 3.83 -9.31 16.03
CA ASN A 93 4.25 -10.61 15.51
C ASN A 93 5.19 -10.42 14.33
N ARG A 94 6.46 -10.78 14.54
CA ARG A 94 7.52 -10.63 13.55
C ARG A 94 7.27 -11.51 12.33
N GLN A 95 7.07 -10.88 11.19
CA GLN A 95 6.76 -11.56 9.95
C GLN A 95 8.03 -12.09 9.29
N SER A 96 7.98 -13.28 8.69
CA SER A 96 9.14 -13.88 7.99
C SER A 96 9.65 -12.99 6.86
N TRP A 97 8.72 -12.38 6.11
CA TRP A 97 9.02 -11.45 5.04
C TRP A 97 9.67 -10.14 5.52
N LEU A 98 9.70 -9.83 6.82
CA LEU A 98 10.32 -8.61 7.33
C LEU A 98 11.84 -8.64 7.18
N GLY A 99 12.47 -9.83 7.16
CA GLY A 99 13.92 -10.00 7.10
C GLY A 99 14.62 -9.65 8.42
N VAL A 100 15.95 -9.63 8.43
CA VAL A 100 16.78 -9.33 9.63
C VAL A 100 17.28 -7.89 9.71
N GLY A 101 16.92 -7.06 8.72
CA GLY A 101 17.50 -5.73 8.56
C GLY A 101 18.87 -5.74 7.89
N GLN A 102 19.42 -4.55 7.63
CA GLN A 102 20.77 -4.37 7.11
C GLN A 102 21.32 -2.98 7.43
N ARG A 103 22.62 -2.76 7.20
CA ARG A 103 23.27 -1.48 7.44
C ARG A 103 22.67 -0.35 6.60
N ALA A 104 22.89 0.87 7.04
CA ALA A 104 22.42 2.07 6.35
C ALA A 104 22.94 2.13 4.91
N HIS A 105 22.02 2.16 3.94
CA HIS A 105 22.37 2.15 2.52
C HIS A 105 21.27 2.82 1.68
N ALA A 106 21.64 3.43 0.55
CA ALA A 106 20.67 4.11 -0.33
C ALA A 106 19.60 3.15 -0.87
N ARG A 107 20.00 1.93 -1.27
CA ARG A 107 19.09 0.85 -1.72
C ARG A 107 18.06 0.40 -0.68
N ASN A 108 18.20 0.79 0.59
CA ASN A 108 17.18 0.53 1.60
C ASN A 108 15.85 1.22 1.26
N SER A 109 15.84 2.25 0.40
CA SER A 109 14.62 2.90 -0.08
C SER A 109 13.63 1.90 -0.68
N GLY A 110 14.08 1.07 -1.63
CA GLY A 110 13.25 0.07 -2.31
C GLY A 110 12.72 -0.98 -1.34
N ILE A 111 13.58 -1.46 -0.43
CA ILE A 111 13.19 -2.47 0.57
C ILE A 111 12.13 -1.90 1.51
N ARG A 112 12.31 -0.67 2.02
CA ARG A 112 11.30 -0.02 2.87
C ARG A 112 9.98 0.16 2.13
N LYS A 113 10.00 0.64 0.87
CA LYS A 113 8.79 0.77 0.03
C LYS A 113 8.04 -0.57 -0.06
N LEU A 114 8.76 -1.67 -0.30
CA LEU A 114 8.19 -3.01 -0.32
C LEU A 114 7.58 -3.40 1.04
N LYS A 115 8.31 -3.20 2.15
CA LYS A 115 7.78 -3.53 3.49
C LYS A 115 6.55 -2.70 3.84
N TYR A 116 6.54 -1.41 3.52
CA TYR A 116 5.36 -0.56 3.71
C TYR A 116 4.15 -1.06 2.93
N LYS A 117 4.33 -1.52 1.68
CA LYS A 117 3.24 -2.11 0.88
C LYS A 117 2.68 -3.38 1.53
N LEU A 118 3.54 -4.23 2.08
CA LEU A 118 3.12 -5.45 2.78
C LEU A 118 2.34 -5.14 4.07
N PHE A 119 2.85 -4.22 4.89
CA PHE A 119 2.11 -3.74 6.06
C PHE A 119 0.80 -3.07 5.67
N TRP A 120 0.79 -2.30 4.57
CA TRP A 120 -0.41 -1.65 4.08
C TRP A 120 -1.51 -2.66 3.76
N ARG A 121 -1.13 -3.75 3.07
CA ARG A 121 -2.05 -4.84 2.75
C ARG A 121 -2.56 -5.53 4.02
N MET A 122 -1.67 -5.82 4.97
CA MET A 122 -2.07 -6.45 6.23
C MET A 122 -3.04 -5.59 7.05
N MET A 123 -2.87 -4.26 7.03
CA MET A 123 -3.82 -3.33 7.65
C MET A 123 -5.17 -3.27 6.92
N GLN A 124 -5.14 -3.34 5.58
CA GLN A 124 -6.35 -3.41 4.76
C GLN A 124 -7.16 -4.68 5.09
N ASP A 125 -6.49 -5.83 5.16
CA ASP A 125 -7.13 -7.11 5.44
C ASP A 125 -7.71 -7.18 6.86
N ARG A 126 -7.22 -6.35 7.79
CA ARG A 126 -7.75 -6.18 9.15
C ARG A 126 -8.80 -5.08 9.27
N GLY A 127 -9.17 -4.41 8.19
CA GLY A 127 -10.12 -3.29 8.21
C GLY A 127 -9.61 -2.04 8.94
N ALA A 128 -8.32 -1.95 9.25
CA ALA A 128 -7.77 -0.86 10.06
C ALA A 128 -7.95 0.52 9.40
N TRP A 129 -7.91 0.57 8.07
CA TRP A 129 -8.11 1.79 7.28
C TRP A 129 -9.53 2.34 7.32
N SER A 130 -10.50 1.52 7.70
CA SER A 130 -11.90 1.93 7.85
C SER A 130 -12.28 2.19 9.31
N SER A 131 -11.36 2.00 10.26
CA SER A 131 -11.64 2.20 11.68
C SER A 131 -11.89 3.68 12.01
N PRO A 132 -12.85 3.99 12.91
CA PRO A 132 -13.12 5.36 13.31
C PRO A 132 -11.90 6.09 13.88
N GLN A 133 -11.08 5.40 14.69
CA GLN A 133 -9.88 6.00 15.27
C GLN A 133 -8.84 6.38 14.20
N TYR A 134 -8.65 5.51 13.20
CA TYR A 134 -7.75 5.79 12.08
C TYR A 134 -8.25 6.98 11.25
N LEU A 135 -9.54 7.01 10.90
CA LEU A 135 -10.12 8.10 10.11
C LEU A 135 -9.99 9.44 10.82
N ALA A 136 -10.21 9.48 12.14
CA ALA A 136 -10.00 10.67 12.96
C ALA A 136 -8.52 11.12 12.96
N LYS A 137 -7.57 10.17 13.12
CA LYS A 137 -6.13 10.44 13.05
C LYS A 137 -5.72 10.98 11.68
N LYS A 138 -6.18 10.36 10.59
CA LYS A 138 -5.91 10.78 9.20
C LYS A 138 -6.45 12.18 8.93
N CYS A 139 -7.69 12.47 9.34
CA CYS A 139 -8.29 13.79 9.20
C CYS A 139 -7.46 14.88 9.88
N ARG A 140 -7.03 14.65 11.13
CA ARG A 140 -6.18 15.58 11.88
C ARG A 140 -4.83 15.83 11.20
N LEU A 141 -4.18 14.79 10.68
CA LEU A 141 -2.90 14.91 9.97
C LEU A 141 -3.04 15.74 8.69
N LEU A 142 -4.09 15.46 7.90
CA LEU A 142 -4.34 16.19 6.66
C LEU A 142 -4.73 17.65 6.91
N ASN A 143 -5.50 17.94 7.96
CA ASN A 143 -5.87 19.31 8.31
C ASN A 143 -4.69 20.14 8.82
N ARG A 144 -3.69 19.52 9.48
CA ARG A 144 -2.47 20.22 9.90
C ARG A 144 -1.63 20.67 8.70
N ASP A 145 -1.62 19.88 7.63
CA ASP A 145 -0.80 20.14 6.44
C ASP A 145 -1.50 21.08 5.42
N ARG A 146 -2.77 21.49 5.68
CA ARG A 146 -3.61 22.36 4.82
C ARG A 146 -3.42 23.87 5.02
N VAL A 147 -2.29 24.30 5.61
CA VAL A 147 -2.01 25.73 5.81
C VAL A 147 -1.76 26.48 4.49
N ASP A 148 -1.43 25.76 3.40
CA ASP A 148 -1.34 26.33 2.04
C ASP A 148 -2.55 25.92 1.17
N GLU A 149 -3.11 26.90 0.45
CA GLU A 149 -4.45 26.99 -0.18
C GLU A 149 -4.80 26.00 -1.31
N THR A 150 -4.38 24.74 -1.25
CA THR A 150 -4.89 23.71 -2.17
C THR A 150 -5.41 22.50 -1.41
N VAL A 151 -6.71 22.24 -1.55
CA VAL A 151 -7.36 21.04 -1.01
C VAL A 151 -6.87 19.83 -1.81
N VAL A 152 -5.69 19.31 -1.47
CA VAL A 152 -5.23 18.03 -2.00
C VAL A 152 -6.01 16.94 -1.29
N ILE A 153 -6.93 16.30 -2.02
CA ILE A 153 -7.56 15.06 -1.57
C ILE A 153 -6.48 13.98 -1.61
N VAL A 154 -5.80 13.76 -0.48
CA VAL A 154 -4.82 12.68 -0.37
C VAL A 154 -5.59 11.36 -0.32
N ARG A 155 -5.74 10.72 -1.48
CA ARG A 155 -6.33 9.39 -1.62
C ARG A 155 -5.51 8.29 -0.92
N ARG A 156 -4.26 8.58 -0.54
CA ARG A 156 -3.33 7.60 0.03
C ARG A 156 -3.54 7.46 1.53
N GLU A 157 -3.33 6.24 2.03
CA GLU A 157 -3.31 5.95 3.46
C GLU A 157 -1.99 6.38 4.11
N VAL A 158 -2.07 6.78 5.38
CA VAL A 158 -0.89 7.16 6.17
C VAL A 158 -0.42 5.94 6.95
N ILE A 159 0.77 5.44 6.60
CA ILE A 159 1.38 4.32 7.32
C ILE A 159 1.64 4.72 8.78
N PRO A 160 1.24 3.89 9.77
CA PRO A 160 1.36 4.21 11.19
C PRO A 160 2.81 4.20 11.67
N ASP A 161 3.08 4.97 12.73
CA ASP A 161 4.43 5.15 13.27
C ASP A 161 5.05 3.86 13.78
N CYS A 162 4.28 2.95 14.38
CA CYS A 162 4.76 1.62 14.78
C CYS A 162 5.41 0.86 13.60
N VAL A 163 4.85 0.96 12.40
CA VAL A 163 5.40 0.37 11.16
C VAL A 163 6.59 1.17 10.67
N LEU A 164 6.50 2.50 10.65
CA LEU A 164 7.59 3.37 10.19
C LEU A 164 8.85 3.15 11.04
N ASN A 165 8.71 3.13 12.36
CA ASN A 165 9.82 2.97 13.29
C ASN A 165 10.50 1.62 13.10
N LEU A 166 9.73 0.53 13.13
CA LEU A 166 10.25 -0.83 12.92
C LEU A 166 11.02 -0.95 11.60
N VAL A 167 10.42 -0.50 10.49
CA VAL A 167 11.01 -0.65 9.16
C VAL A 167 12.23 0.25 8.97
N ARG A 168 12.22 1.47 9.52
CA ARG A 168 13.34 2.42 9.43
C ARG A 168 14.51 2.03 10.34
N GLU A 169 14.24 1.35 11.45
CA GLU A 169 15.26 0.77 12.31
C GLU A 169 15.96 -0.40 11.61
N LEU A 170 15.21 -1.30 10.98
CA LEU A 170 15.76 -2.45 10.26
C LEU A 170 16.48 -2.05 8.96
N TYR A 171 16.00 -1.01 8.27
CA TYR A 171 16.48 -0.60 6.96
C TYR A 171 16.79 0.90 6.92
N PRO A 172 17.80 1.39 7.66
CA PRO A 172 18.02 2.81 7.86
C PRO A 172 18.51 3.53 6.59
N ASN A 173 18.22 4.82 6.49
CA ASN A 173 18.89 5.70 5.54
C ASN A 173 20.35 5.97 5.94
N PRO A 174 21.25 6.25 4.98
CA PRO A 174 22.52 6.90 5.27
C PRO A 174 22.33 8.21 6.04
N LYS A 175 23.28 8.60 6.89
CA LYS A 175 23.21 9.82 7.71
C LYS A 175 22.96 11.10 6.90
N SER A 176 23.40 11.13 5.65
CA SER A 176 23.24 12.26 4.73
C SER A 176 21.84 12.37 4.09
N LYS A 177 20.96 11.37 4.23
CA LYS A 177 19.65 11.32 3.55
C LYS A 177 18.50 11.26 4.56
N PRO A 178 17.76 12.36 4.80
CA PRO A 178 16.61 12.35 5.70
C PRO A 178 15.44 11.52 5.12
N TYR A 179 14.50 11.13 5.98
CA TYR A 179 13.26 10.48 5.55
C TYR A 179 12.26 11.52 5.05
N MET A 180 11.69 11.33 3.86
CA MET A 180 10.77 12.30 3.23
C MET A 180 9.30 12.17 3.68
N GLY A 181 9.02 11.40 4.74
CA GLY A 181 7.68 11.27 5.31
C GLY A 181 6.61 10.81 4.30
N HIS A 182 5.37 11.23 4.52
CA HIS A 182 4.22 11.02 3.63
C HIS A 182 4.11 12.07 2.51
N ARG A 183 5.09 12.96 2.39
CA ARG A 183 5.13 14.02 1.36
C ARG A 183 5.54 13.42 0.02
N TRP A 184 4.60 12.77 -0.64
CA TRP A 184 4.70 12.40 -2.05
C TRP A 184 3.93 13.47 -2.83
N TYR A 185 4.64 14.50 -3.29
CA TYR A 185 4.16 15.44 -4.29
C TYR A 185 4.49 14.89 -5.68
#